data_AF-A0A662PIZ0-F1
#
_entry.id   AF-A0A662PIZ0-F1
#
_cell.length_a   1.000
_cell.length_b   1.000
_cell.length_c   1.000
_cell.angle_alpha   90.00
_cell.angle_beta   90.00
_cell.angle_gamma   90.00
#
_symmetry.space_group_name_H-M   'P 1'
#
loop_
_entity.id
_entity.type
_entity.pdbx_description
1 polymer ?
#
loop_
_entity_poly.entity_id
_entity_poly.type
_entity_poly.pdbx_seq_one_letter_code
_entity_poly.pdbx_strand_id
1 'polypeptide(L)'
;MGIGTLASFNKGISGGGYGPLVCGGQILSGVDAKPAIGITSFAEGLTCLVGVIVYLLSGNIIFWATLAPSVIVGAVFSVPFATYTVSRINTRNMKLFIGIGITILGIFTISKTIGFF
;
A
#
# COMPACT_ATOMS: atom_id res chain seq x y z
N MET A 1 16.02 10.09 2.29
CA MET A 1 16.67 9.14 1.36
C MET A 1 16.62 7.68 1.84
N GLY A 2 16.77 7.36 3.14
CA GLY A 2 16.79 5.94 3.60
C GLY A 2 15.47 5.15 3.54
N ILE A 3 14.34 5.78 3.91
CA ILE A 3 13.04 5.07 3.98
C ILE A 3 12.54 4.57 2.61
N GLY A 4 12.82 5.28 1.52
CA GLY A 4 12.38 4.92 0.18
C GLY A 4 13.09 3.68 -0.36
N THR A 5 14.40 3.58 -0.14
CA THR A 5 15.22 2.43 -0.56
C THR A 5 14.88 1.17 0.22
N LEU A 6 14.67 1.30 1.54
CA LEU A 6 14.22 0.17 2.38
C LEU A 6 12.81 -0.29 1.98
N ALA A 7 11.90 0.65 1.70
CA ALA A 7 10.54 0.33 1.29
C ALA A 7 10.46 -0.32 -0.09
N SER A 8 11.26 0.13 -1.07
CA SER A 8 11.28 -0.48 -2.41
C SER A 8 11.84 -1.89 -2.39
N PHE A 9 12.90 -2.14 -1.60
CA PHE A 9 13.42 -3.49 -1.36
C PHE A 9 12.36 -4.37 -0.68
N ASN A 10 11.68 -3.83 0.34
CA ASN A 10 10.62 -4.54 1.04
C ASN A 10 9.43 -4.86 0.12
N LYS A 11 9.05 -3.97 -0.80
CA LYS A 11 7.97 -4.27 -1.77
C LYS A 11 8.34 -5.39 -2.72
N GLY A 12 9.60 -5.41 -3.19
CA GLY A 12 10.10 -6.46 -4.09
C GLY A 12 10.10 -7.86 -3.46
N ILE A 13 10.46 -7.98 -2.17
CA ILE A 13 10.51 -9.26 -1.45
C ILE A 13 9.18 -9.64 -0.80
N SER A 14 8.52 -8.69 -0.12
CA SER A 14 7.36 -8.97 0.75
C SER A 14 6.02 -8.86 0.03
N GLY A 15 5.98 -8.25 -1.17
CA GLY A 15 4.76 -8.10 -1.97
C GLY A 15 3.70 -7.13 -1.42
N GLY A 16 3.69 -6.81 -0.12
CA GLY A 16 2.63 -5.98 0.50
C GLY A 16 2.98 -5.16 1.75
N GLY A 17 4.06 -5.47 2.49
CA GLY A 17 4.37 -4.80 3.76
C GLY A 17 4.91 -3.36 3.67
N TYR A 18 5.13 -2.83 2.47
CA TYR A 18 5.77 -1.52 2.26
C TYR A 18 4.86 -0.32 2.55
N GLY A 19 3.53 -0.45 2.40
CA GLY A 19 2.58 0.65 2.65
C GLY A 19 2.66 1.17 4.09
N PRO A 20 2.53 0.30 5.11
CA PRO A 20 2.80 0.62 6.53
C PRO A 20 4.17 1.25 6.78
N LEU A 21 5.20 0.78 6.07
CA LEU A 21 6.59 1.23 6.22
C LEU A 21 6.82 2.64 5.66
N VAL A 22 6.33 2.92 4.45
CA VAL A 22 6.45 4.24 3.82
C VAL A 22 5.57 5.25 4.55
N CYS A 23 4.29 4.92 4.73
CA CYS A 23 3.33 5.84 5.32
C CYS A 23 3.62 6.08 6.81
N GLY A 24 3.95 5.03 7.57
CA GLY A 24 4.35 5.13 8.97
C GLY A 24 5.70 5.84 9.12
N GLY A 25 6.68 5.54 8.26
CA GLY A 25 7.98 6.19 8.27
C GLY A 25 7.89 7.69 7.96
N GLN A 26 7.01 8.09 7.03
CA GLN A 26 6.73 9.51 6.75
C GLN A 26 6.06 10.20 7.94
N ILE A 27 5.07 9.56 8.57
CA ILE A 27 4.40 10.11 9.76
C ILE A 27 5.38 10.27 10.93
N LEU A 28 6.27 9.29 11.13
CA LEU A 28 7.32 9.36 12.15
C LEU A 28 8.36 10.44 11.84
N SER A 29 8.59 10.72 10.55
CA SER A 29 9.47 11.79 10.08
C SER A 29 8.80 13.19 10.17
N GLY A 30 7.61 13.30 10.75
CA GLY A 30 6.91 14.57 10.97
C GLY A 30 5.93 14.97 9.87
N VAL A 31 5.71 14.13 8.85
CA VAL A 31 4.70 14.39 7.81
C VAL A 31 3.30 14.12 8.37
N ASP A 32 2.32 14.94 8.01
CA ASP A 32 0.94 14.67 8.41
C ASP A 32 0.36 13.43 7.74
N ALA A 33 -0.58 12.77 8.42
CA ALA A 33 -1.12 11.49 7.96
C ALA A 33 -1.79 11.58 6.57
N LYS A 34 -2.61 12.61 6.33
CA LYS A 34 -3.30 12.80 5.05
C LYS A 34 -2.32 12.91 3.86
N PRO A 35 -1.32 13.80 3.87
CA PRO A 35 -0.35 13.87 2.78
C PRO A 35 0.53 12.61 2.69
N ALA A 36 0.92 11.98 3.82
CA ALA A 36 1.68 10.73 3.79
C ALA A 36 0.94 9.59 3.06
N ILE A 37 -0.37 9.47 3.29
CA ILE A 37 -1.22 8.48 2.61
C ILE A 37 -1.34 8.80 1.12
N GLY A 38 -1.52 10.07 0.77
CA GLY A 38 -1.57 10.51 -0.63
C GLY A 38 -0.28 10.19 -1.38
N ILE A 39 0.88 10.49 -0.78
CA ILE A 39 2.19 10.18 -1.37
C ILE A 39 2.38 8.67 -1.54
N THR A 40 2.01 7.89 -0.52
CA THR A 40 2.14 6.42 -0.54
C THR A 40 1.25 5.80 -1.62
N SER A 41 -0.01 6.24 -1.73
CA SER A 41 -0.95 5.76 -2.74
C SER A 41 -0.53 6.14 -4.16
N PHE A 42 0.00 7.34 -4.35
CA PHE A 42 0.54 7.77 -5.65
C PHE A 42 1.76 6.94 -6.06
N ALA A 43 2.69 6.69 -5.13
CA ALA A 43 3.84 5.83 -5.37
C ALA A 43 3.42 4.39 -5.71
N GLU A 44 2.41 3.86 -5.02
CA GLU A 44 1.83 2.55 -5.33
C GLU A 44 1.24 2.49 -6.74
N GLY A 45 0.50 3.52 -7.16
CA GLY A 45 -0.01 3.63 -8.52
C GLY A 45 1.10 3.58 -9.58
N LEU A 46 2.17 4.35 -9.39
CA LEU A 46 3.33 4.32 -10.30
C LEU A 46 4.04 2.97 -10.32
N THR A 47 4.27 2.36 -9.14
CA THR A 47 4.90 1.03 -9.08
C THR A 47 4.04 -0.06 -9.70
N CYS A 48 2.72 0.03 -9.57
CA CYS A 48 1.78 -0.89 -10.21
C CYS A 48 1.81 -0.74 -11.73
N LEU A 49 1.83 0.51 -12.24
CA LEU A 49 1.97 0.79 -13.67
C LEU A 49 3.26 0.21 -14.26
N VAL A 50 4.39 0.43 -13.59
CA VAL A 50 5.68 -0.15 -14.00
C VAL A 50 5.62 -1.69 -13.94
N GLY A 51 5.02 -2.25 -12.88
CA GLY A 51 4.84 -3.69 -12.74
C GLY A 51 4.02 -4.30 -13.89
N VAL A 52 2.93 -3.64 -14.30
CA VAL A 52 2.11 -4.05 -15.45
C VAL A 52 2.91 -3.98 -16.76
N ILE A 53 3.68 -2.92 -17.00
CA ILE A 53 4.51 -2.79 -18.21
C ILE A 53 5.56 -3.90 -18.27
N VAL A 54 6.30 -4.13 -17.19
CA VAL A 54 7.31 -5.19 -17.11
C VAL A 54 6.67 -6.57 -17.29
N TYR A 55 5.50 -6.77 -16.70
CA TYR A 55 4.74 -8.01 -16.84
C TYR A 55 4.31 -8.28 -18.29
N LEU A 56 3.82 -7.25 -19.00
CA LEU A 56 3.48 -7.34 -20.42
C LEU A 56 4.69 -7.68 -21.30
N LEU A 57 5.85 -7.10 -21.01
CA LEU A 57 7.11 -7.39 -21.71
C LEU A 57 7.62 -8.81 -21.44
N SER A 58 7.26 -9.42 -20.31
CA SER A 58 7.67 -10.78 -19.94
C SER A 58 6.96 -11.88 -20.74
N GLY A 59 5.98 -11.56 -21.59
CA GLY A 59 5.36 -12.52 -22.52
C GLY A 59 4.46 -13.58 -21.89
N ASN A 60 4.00 -13.39 -20.65
CA ASN A 60 3.15 -14.35 -19.96
C ASN A 60 1.70 -14.31 -20.47
N ILE A 61 1.09 -15.49 -20.60
CA ILE A 61 -0.23 -15.69 -21.19
C ILE A 61 -1.28 -15.72 -20.07
N ILE A 62 -1.89 -14.57 -19.73
CA ILE A 62 -3.09 -14.51 -18.88
C ILE A 62 -4.32 -14.23 -19.76
N PHE A 63 -5.48 -14.73 -19.34
CA PHE A 63 -6.79 -14.23 -19.75
C PHE A 63 -7.01 -12.76 -19.31
N TRP A 64 -6.34 -11.82 -19.99
CA TRP A 64 -6.49 -10.38 -19.78
C TRP A 64 -7.93 -9.90 -19.95
N ALA A 65 -8.68 -10.53 -20.87
CA ALA A 65 -10.04 -10.14 -21.23
C ALA A 65 -11.06 -10.27 -20.08
N THR A 66 -10.84 -11.15 -19.10
CA THR A 66 -11.74 -11.35 -17.97
C THR A 66 -11.19 -10.80 -16.65
N LEU A 67 -9.87 -10.89 -16.44
CA LEU A 67 -9.24 -10.42 -15.20
C LEU A 67 -9.13 -8.89 -15.14
N ALA A 68 -8.69 -8.24 -16.22
CA ALA A 68 -8.51 -6.79 -16.21
C ALA A 68 -9.81 -6.01 -15.91
N PRO A 69 -10.95 -6.28 -16.58
CA PRO A 69 -12.17 -5.52 -16.30
C PRO A 69 -12.72 -5.77 -14.89
N SER A 70 -12.64 -7.00 -14.37
CA SER A 70 -13.05 -7.34 -12.99
C SER A 70 -12.27 -6.52 -11.95
N VAL A 71 -10.94 -6.49 -12.07
CA VAL A 71 -10.07 -5.80 -11.13
C VAL A 71 -10.20 -4.28 -11.26
N ILE A 72 -10.32 -3.75 -12.49
CA ILE A 72 -10.51 -2.32 -12.73
C ILE A 72 -11.84 -1.85 -12.14
N VAL A 73 -12.93 -2.58 -12.38
CA VAL A 73 -14.25 -2.21 -11.83
C VAL A 73 -14.22 -2.22 -10.30
N GLY A 74 -13.66 -3.27 -9.69
CA GLY A 74 -13.51 -3.34 -8.23
C GLY A 74 -12.64 -2.20 -7.67
N ALA A 75 -11.52 -1.90 -8.32
CA ALA A 75 -10.62 -0.83 -7.91
C ALA A 75 -11.29 0.56 -8.03
N VAL A 76 -11.88 0.87 -9.18
CA VAL A 76 -12.55 2.16 -9.44
C VAL A 76 -13.72 2.37 -8.49
N PHE A 77 -14.47 1.32 -8.14
CA PHE A 77 -15.59 1.44 -7.20
C PHE A 77 -15.12 1.67 -5.75
N SER A 78 -13.97 1.10 -5.36
CA SER A 78 -13.41 1.23 -4.02
C SER A 78 -12.75 2.60 -3.76
N VAL A 79 -12.08 3.17 -4.77
CA VAL A 79 -11.34 4.45 -4.66
C VAL A 79 -12.18 5.63 -4.13
N PRO A 80 -13.39 5.94 -4.63
CA PRO A 80 -14.18 7.08 -4.13
C PRO A 80 -14.61 6.86 -2.68
N PHE A 81 -14.92 5.62 -2.29
CA PHE A 81 -15.29 5.30 -0.92
C PHE A 81 -14.11 5.46 0.05
N ALA A 82 -12.93 4.98 -0.35
CA ALA A 82 -11.70 5.13 0.41
C ALA A 82 -11.29 6.61 0.57
N THR A 83 -11.26 7.36 -0.53
CA THR A 83 -10.88 8.77 -0.53
C THR A 83 -11.87 9.65 0.24
N TYR A 84 -13.17 9.38 0.14
CA TYR A 84 -14.19 10.07 0.95
C TYR A 84 -13.99 9.84 2.45
N THR A 85 -13.72 8.60 2.86
CA THR A 85 -13.46 8.23 4.25
C THR A 85 -12.21 8.95 4.79
N VAL A 86 -11.11 8.94 4.04
CA VAL A 86 -9.86 9.62 4.41
C VAL A 86 -10.03 11.14 4.49
N SER A 87 -10.85 11.71 3.60
CA SER A 87 -11.12 13.15 3.58
C SER A 87 -11.86 13.61 4.86
N ARG A 88 -12.83 12.82 5.33
CA ARG A 88 -13.70 13.17 6.48
C ARG A 88 -13.06 13.00 7.86
N ILE A 89 -12.04 12.14 7.99
CA ILE A 89 -11.39 11.87 9.28
C ILE A 89 -10.38 12.98 9.61
N ASN A 90 -10.31 13.42 10.87
CA ASN A 90 -9.31 14.40 11.32
C ASN A 90 -7.90 13.78 11.33
N THR A 91 -6.86 14.57 11.03
CA THR A 91 -5.46 14.14 10.95
C THR A 91 -4.99 13.44 12.23
N ARG A 92 -5.45 13.88 13.41
CA ARG A 92 -5.13 13.24 14.70
C ARG A 92 -5.70 11.82 14.79
N ASN A 93 -6.98 11.64 14.45
CA ASN A 93 -7.64 10.34 14.49
C ASN A 93 -7.06 9.42 13.40
N MET A 94 -6.71 9.95 12.22
CA MET A 94 -6.00 9.18 11.19
C MET A 94 -4.67 8.62 11.70
N LYS A 95 -3.82 9.45 12.33
CA LYS A 95 -2.54 8.99 12.89
C LYS A 95 -2.75 7.83 13.86
N LEU A 96 -3.81 7.90 14.68
CA LEU A 96 -4.16 6.88 15.66
C LEU A 96 -4.63 5.56 14.98
N PHE A 97 -5.54 5.65 14.00
CA PHE A 97 -5.97 4.47 13.22
C PHE A 97 -4.83 3.80 12.47
N ILE A 98 -3.96 4.59 11.84
CA ILE A 98 -2.78 4.09 11.12
C ILE A 98 -1.84 3.40 12.12
N GLY A 99 -1.55 4.02 13.26
CA GLY A 99 -0.70 3.43 14.30
C GLY A 99 -1.22 2.07 14.78
N ILE A 100 -2.51 2.00 15.14
CA ILE A 100 -3.15 0.73 15.53
C ILE A 100 -3.05 -0.31 14.41
N GLY A 101 -3.37 0.07 13.18
CA GLY A 101 -3.30 -0.81 12.02
C GLY A 101 -1.90 -1.38 11.80
N ILE A 102 -0.87 -0.54 11.87
CA ILE A 102 0.54 -0.96 11.74
C ILE A 102 0.94 -1.90 12.87
N THR A 103 0.54 -1.61 14.11
CA THR A 103 0.84 -2.47 15.27
C THR A 103 0.20 -3.85 15.12
N ILE A 104 -1.08 -3.91 14.73
CA ILE A 104 -1.78 -5.19 14.49
C ILE A 104 -1.11 -5.96 13.36
N LEU A 105 -0.77 -5.30 12.25
CA LEU A 105 -0.09 -5.95 11.12
C LEU A 105 1.29 -6.47 11.52
N GLY A 106 2.02 -5.74 12.37
CA GLY A 106 3.30 -6.15 12.95
C GLY A 106 3.17 -7.38 13.83
N ILE A 107 2.21 -7.39 14.75
CA ILE A 107 1.90 -8.56 15.59
C ILE A 107 1.57 -9.77 14.72
N PHE A 108 0.69 -9.60 13.73
CA PHE A 108 0.32 -10.68 12.81
C PHE A 108 1.51 -11.23 12.03
N THR A 109 2.40 -10.36 11.55
CA THR A 109 3.62 -10.76 10.83
C THR A 109 4.56 -11.54 11.75
N ILE A 110 4.73 -11.11 12.99
CA ILE A 110 5.54 -11.81 14.00
C ILE A 110 4.93 -13.19 14.32
N SER A 111 3.61 -13.28 14.54
CA SER A 111 2.92 -14.54 14.80
C SER A 111 3.07 -15.53 13.65
N LYS A 112 2.96 -15.07 12.40
CA LYS A 112 3.19 -15.90 11.21
C LYS A 112 4.65 -16.34 11.09
N THR A 113 5.60 -15.48 11.42
CA THR A 113 7.04 -15.79 11.35
C THR A 113 7.47 -16.82 12.40
N ILE A 114 6.86 -16.79 13.58
CA ILE A 114 7.11 -17.74 14.68
C ILE A 114 6.43 -19.10 14.46
N GLY A 115 5.65 -19.27 13.39
CA GLY A 115 5.01 -20.54 13.04
C GLY A 115 3.74 -20.84 13.84
N PHE A 116 3.08 -19.81 14.36
CA PHE A 116 1.77 -19.95 15.00
C PHE A 116 0.62 -20.08 13.99
N PHE A 117 0.92 -20.01 12.68
CA PHE A 117 0.07 -20.31 11.52
C PHE A 117 0.93 -20.45 10.26
#